data_AF-A0A7Y3P265-F1
#
_entry.id   AF-A0A7Y3P265-F1
#
_cell.length_a   1.000
_cell.length_b   1.000
_cell.length_c   1.000
_cell.angle_alpha   90.00
_cell.angle_beta   90.00
_cell.angle_gamma   90.00
#
_symmetry.space_group_name_H-M   'P 1'
#
loop_
_entity.id
_entity.type
_entity.pdbx_description
1 polymer ?
#
loop_
_entity_poly.entity_id
_entity_poly.type
_entity_poly.pdbx_seq_one_letter_code
_entity_poly.pdbx_strand_id
1 'polypeptide(L)' 'DRWGTMIYYTNDINKGWDGTVNGGGKICPEDTYVYEINVTDGFNNTHSYIGKVTLIK' A
#
# COMPACT_ATOMS: atom_id res chain seq x y z
N ASP A 1 -12.79 -3.41 12.72
CA ASP A 1 -12.77 -2.39 11.66
C ASP A 1 -11.64 -2.73 10.70
N ARG A 2 -11.85 -2.66 9.38
CA ARG A 2 -10.84 -3.14 8.40
C ARG A 2 -10.61 -2.17 7.23
N TRP A 3 -11.01 -0.91 7.40
CA TRP A 3 -10.92 0.14 6.37
C TRP A 3 -10.31 1.45 6.89
N GLY A 4 -9.83 1.50 8.14
CA GLY A 4 -9.64 2.76 8.86
C GLY A 4 -8.22 3.22 9.11
N THR A 5 -7.20 2.39 8.86
CA THR A 5 -5.81 2.73 9.23
C THR A 5 -4.89 2.57 8.04
N MET A 6 -4.35 3.70 7.58
CA MET A 6 -3.24 3.72 6.63
C MET A 6 -1.98 3.26 7.37
N ILE A 7 -1.51 2.06 7.04
CA ILE A 7 -0.32 1.43 7.66
C ILE A 7 0.96 1.68 6.86
N TYR A 8 0.83 2.18 5.64
CA TYR A 8 1.93 2.49 4.75
C TYR A 8 1.47 3.53 3.72
N TYR A 9 2.35 4.47 3.40
CA TYR A 9 2.17 5.44 2.33
C TYR A 9 3.52 5.79 1.73
N THR A 10 3.54 5.98 0.41
CA THR A 10 4.70 6.46 -0.33
C THR A 10 4.23 7.22 -1.57
N ASN A 11 5.04 8.19 -1.99
CA ASN A 11 4.96 8.84 -3.30
C ASN A 11 6.22 8.56 -4.15
N ASP A 12 7.14 7.73 -3.66
CA ASP A 12 8.33 7.27 -4.38
C ASP A 12 8.08 5.84 -4.87
N ILE A 13 8.08 5.68 -6.20
CA ILE A 13 7.85 4.40 -6.87
C ILE A 13 8.91 3.34 -6.50
N ASN A 14 10.09 3.76 -6.04
CA ASN A 14 11.17 2.86 -5.64
C ASN A 14 11.05 2.40 -4.19
N LYS A 15 10.08 2.92 -3.42
CA LYS A 15 9.84 2.52 -2.03
C LYS A 15 8.58 1.68 -1.95
N GLY A 16 8.75 0.39 -1.68
CA GLY A 16 7.64 -0.56 -1.49
C GLY A 16 7.31 -0.79 -0.02
N TRP A 17 6.10 -1.29 0.23
CA TRP A 17 5.74 -1.80 1.55
C TRP A 17 6.47 -3.11 1.83
N ASP A 18 7.08 -3.22 3.00
CA ASP A 18 7.90 -4.37 3.42
C ASP A 18 7.15 -5.34 4.35
N GLY A 19 5.86 -5.13 4.57
CA GLY A 19 5.07 -5.93 5.51
C GLY A 19 5.07 -5.39 6.95
N THR A 20 5.67 -4.22 7.22
CA THR A 20 5.67 -3.60 8.55
C THR A 20 4.77 -2.37 8.65
N VAL A 21 4.30 -2.06 9.86
CA VAL A 21 3.51 -0.83 10.11
C VAL A 21 4.43 0.39 10.08
N ASN A 22 4.16 1.35 9.19
CA ASN A 22 4.84 2.65 9.06
C ASN A 22 6.38 2.56 9.00
N GLY A 23 6.93 1.45 8.49
CA GLY A 23 8.38 1.21 8.46
C GLY A 23 9.03 1.04 9.84
N GLY A 24 8.23 0.91 10.91
CA GLY A 24 8.68 0.87 12.31
C GLY A 24 9.15 -0.51 12.77
N GLY A 25 9.37 -1.46 11.86
CA GLY A 25 9.85 -2.82 12.17
C GLY A 25 8.82 -3.76 12.79
N LYS A 26 7.63 -3.28 13.17
CA LYS A 26 6.53 -4.14 13.64
C LYS A 26 5.85 -4.79 12.43
N ILE A 27 6.07 -6.10 12.28
CA ILE A 27 5.44 -6.92 11.23
C ILE A 27 3.92 -6.89 11.41
N CYS A 28 3.22 -6.65 10.31
CA CYS A 28 1.78 -6.71 10.23
C CYS A 28 1.28 -8.16 10.35
N PRO A 29 0.08 -8.41 10.91
CA PRO A 29 -0.52 -9.74 10.95
C PRO A 29 -0.62 -10.38 9.56
N GLU A 30 -0.55 -11.71 9.49
CA GLU A 30 -0.94 -12.47 8.30
C GLU A 30 -2.43 -12.25 8.03
N ASP A 31 -2.73 -11.44 7.02
CA ASP A 31 -4.09 -11.06 6.62
C ASP A 31 -4.05 -10.49 5.19
N THR A 32 -5.22 -10.12 4.67
CA THR A 32 -5.38 -9.41 3.40
C THR A 32 -5.52 -7.92 3.63
N TYR A 33 -4.65 -7.15 3.00
CA TYR A 33 -4.61 -5.69 3.02
C TYR A 33 -5.11 -5.13 1.70
N VAL A 34 -5.69 -3.93 1.73
CA VAL A 34 -6.12 -3.19 0.54
C VAL A 34 -5.07 -2.15 0.21
N TYR A 35 -4.72 -2.00 -1.07
CA TYR A 35 -3.90 -0.90 -1.55
C TYR A 35 -4.70 -0.03 -2.53
N GLU A 36 -4.35 1.25 -2.57
CA GLU A 36 -4.78 2.22 -3.57
C GLU A 36 -3.52 2.89 -4.14
N ILE A 37 -3.40 2.89 -5.47
CA ILE A 37 -2.32 3.55 -6.19
C ILE A 37 -2.95 4.57 -7.13
N ASN A 38 -2.56 5.84 -6.99
CA ASN A 38 -2.94 6.91 -7.89
C ASN A 38 -1.69 7.38 -8.65
N VAL A 39 -1.72 7.33 -9.98
CA VAL A 39 -0.61 7.73 -10.84
C VAL A 39 -1.09 8.66 -11.95
N THR A 40 -0.26 9.63 -12.31
CA THR A 40 -0.49 10.51 -13.46
C THR A 40 0.46 10.10 -14.57
N ASP A 41 -0.07 9.87 -15.76
CA ASP A 41 0.72 9.52 -16.94
C ASP A 41 1.35 10.74 -17.62
N GLY A 42 2.15 10.51 -18.67
CA GLY A 42 2.79 11.58 -19.44
C GLY A 42 1.81 12.45 -20.25
N PHE A 43 0.54 12.06 -20.36
CA PHE A 43 -0.54 12.81 -20.99
C PHE A 43 -1.42 13.55 -19.97
N ASN A 44 -1.00 13.59 -18.70
CA ASN A 44 -1.70 14.22 -17.60
C ASN A 44 -3.06 13.55 -17.27
N ASN A 45 -3.24 12.28 -17.63
CA ASN A 45 -4.39 11.50 -17.18
C ASN A 45 -4.06 10.81 -15.86
N THR A 46 -5.04 10.81 -14.94
CA THR A 46 -4.93 10.10 -13.67
C THR A 46 -5.51 8.70 -13.80
N HIS A 47 -4.76 7.71 -13.33
CA HIS A 47 -5.17 6.32 -13.23
C HIS A 47 -5.19 5.91 -11.76
N SER A 48 -6.25 5.21 -11.36
CA SER A 48 -6.41 4.68 -10.01
C SER A 48 -6.47 3.16 -10.05
N TYR A 49 -5.68 2.51 -9.20
CA TYR A 49 -5.62 1.07 -9.07
C TYR A 49 -5.90 0.69 -7.62
N ILE A 50 -6.98 -0.06 -7.43
CA ILE A 50 -7.35 -0.61 -6.13
C ILE A 50 -7.18 -2.12 -6.21
N GLY A 51 -6.51 -2.69 -5.21
CA GLY A 51 -6.29 -4.12 -5.15
C GLY A 51 -6.09 -4.63 -3.74
N LYS A 52 -5.78 -5.91 -3.66
CA LYS A 52 -5.55 -6.61 -2.40
C LYS A 52 -4.19 -7.28 -2.44
N VAL A 53 -3.51 -7.28 -1.30
CA VAL A 53 -2.26 -8.02 -1.08
C VAL A 53 -2.45 -8.89 0.16
N THR A 54 -2.12 -10.16 0.05
CA THR A 54 -2.16 -11.09 1.19
C THR A 54 -0.76 -11.24 1.75
N LEU A 55 -0.59 -10.94 3.03
CA LEU A 55 0.65 -11.18 3.75
C LEU A 55 0.62 -12.61 4.28
N ILE A 56 1.59 -13.43 3.85
CA ILE A 56 1.78 -14.83 4.26
C ILE A 56 3.19 -15.00 4.83
N LYS A 57 3.40 -16.03 5.64
CA LYS A 57 4.68 -16.37 6.26
C LYS A 57 5.35 -17.58 5.62
#